data_AF-A0A924TSF2-F1
#
_entry.id   AF-A0A924TSF2-F1
#
_cell.length_a   1.000
_cell.length_b   1.000
_cell.length_c   1.000
_cell.angle_alpha   90.00
_cell.angle_beta   90.00
_cell.angle_gamma   90.00
#
_symmetry.space_group_name_H-M   'P 1'
#
loop_
_entity.id
_entity.type
_entity.pdbx_description
1 polymer ?
#
loop_
_entity_poly.entity_id
_entity_poly.type
_entity_poly.pdbx_seq_one_letter_code
_entity_poly.pdbx_strand_id
1 'polypeptide(L)'
;AAHTGAACVDWCGQLLDADFSVAGNMLAGPAVIEATAQAYRESSGQPLAERLLAAMAAGRAAAGGKRGKQAAALRIHGDQDYPQLDLRVDDHEEPIVELARLYRKSLERYQPFMACLPGRHDATGLTDRTEIEARIEQFHARRAKAS
;
A
#
# COMPACT_ATOMS: atom_id res chain seq x y z
N ALA A 1 -19.56 -2.17 5.71
CA ALA A 1 -19.97 -2.75 7.02
C ALA A 1 -18.71 -2.99 7.84
N ALA A 2 -18.73 -2.74 9.15
CA ALA A 2 -17.55 -2.92 10.00
C ALA A 2 -17.98 -3.38 11.40
N HIS A 3 -17.25 -4.33 11.97
CA HIS A 3 -17.60 -5.04 13.21
C HIS A 3 -16.37 -5.11 14.12
N THR A 4 -16.57 -4.79 15.40
CA THR A 4 -15.52 -4.85 16.42
C THR A 4 -15.94 -5.85 17.48
N GLY A 5 -15.16 -6.92 17.66
CA GLY A 5 -15.47 -7.99 18.61
C GLY A 5 -15.24 -7.58 20.06
N ALA A 6 -16.07 -8.10 20.98
CA ALA A 6 -16.09 -7.75 22.40
C ALA A 6 -14.83 -8.15 23.20
N ALA A 7 -13.86 -8.85 22.59
CA ALA A 7 -12.63 -9.33 23.24
C ALA A 7 -11.40 -8.43 23.02
N CYS A 8 -11.57 -7.16 22.59
CA CYS A 8 -10.45 -6.23 22.42
C CYS A 8 -10.01 -5.66 23.78
N VAL A 9 -8.78 -5.97 24.20
CA VAL A 9 -8.36 -5.79 25.59
C VAL A 9 -7.76 -4.40 25.94
N ASP A 10 -7.50 -3.54 24.94
CA ASP A 10 -6.93 -2.19 25.17
C ASP A 10 -7.81 -1.07 24.58
N TRP A 11 -7.79 -0.91 23.26
CA TRP A 11 -8.71 -0.04 22.52
C TRP A 11 -8.85 -0.55 21.08
N CYS A 12 -10.06 -0.43 20.54
CA CYS A 12 -10.41 -0.83 19.19
C CYS A 12 -11.37 0.20 18.59
N GLY A 13 -11.25 0.45 17.30
CA GLY A 13 -12.10 1.42 16.64
C GLY A 13 -12.03 1.33 15.13
N GLN A 14 -12.86 2.15 14.51
CA GLN A 14 -12.91 2.31 13.07
C GLN A 14 -13.30 3.73 12.72
N LEU A 15 -12.86 4.18 11.56
CA LEU A 15 -13.27 5.41 10.91
C LEU A 15 -13.72 5.06 9.50
N LEU A 16 -14.90 5.56 9.13
CA LEU A 16 -15.46 5.46 7.79
C LEU A 16 -15.40 6.84 7.14
N ASP A 17 -14.97 6.86 5.89
CA ASP A 17 -14.98 8.03 5.02
C ASP A 17 -15.67 7.65 3.70
N ALA A 18 -15.83 8.60 2.77
CA ALA A 18 -16.55 8.36 1.51
C ALA A 18 -15.94 7.21 0.68
N ASP A 19 -14.62 7.19 0.58
CA ASP A 19 -13.89 6.29 -0.34
C ASP A 19 -12.93 5.33 0.38
N PHE A 20 -12.86 5.37 1.71
CA PHE A 20 -11.98 4.50 2.48
C PHE A 20 -12.47 4.28 3.92
N SER A 21 -11.90 3.28 4.56
CA SER A 21 -12.11 3.02 5.98
C SER A 21 -10.79 2.65 6.64
N VAL A 22 -10.61 3.08 7.88
CA VAL A 22 -9.48 2.67 8.73
C VAL A 22 -10.05 1.93 9.92
N ALA A 23 -9.52 0.75 10.23
CA ALA A 23 -9.91 0.00 11.41
C ALA A 23 -8.68 -0.60 12.08
N GLY A 24 -8.74 -0.75 13.40
CA GLY A 24 -7.67 -1.40 14.15
C GLY A 24 -8.11 -1.88 15.52
N ASN A 25 -7.37 -2.87 16.02
CA ASN A 25 -7.53 -3.46 17.34
C ASN A 25 -6.21 -3.35 18.12
N MET A 26 -6.28 -3.47 19.44
CA MET A 26 -5.12 -3.37 20.33
C MET A 26 -4.30 -2.09 20.07
N LEU A 27 -4.99 -0.97 19.84
CA LEU A 27 -4.34 0.31 19.55
C LEU A 27 -4.10 1.11 20.82
N ALA A 28 -3.18 2.06 20.73
CA ALA A 28 -2.86 2.96 21.83
C ALA A 28 -4.00 3.93 22.22
N GLY A 29 -4.93 4.18 21.31
CA GLY A 29 -6.07 5.10 21.43
C GLY A 29 -6.58 5.59 20.05
N PRO A 30 -7.60 6.46 20.02
CA PRO A 30 -8.24 6.96 18.79
C PRO A 30 -7.31 7.74 17.86
N ALA A 31 -6.32 8.43 18.43
CA ALA A 31 -5.33 9.21 17.69
C ALA A 31 -4.60 8.38 16.60
N VAL A 32 -4.48 7.05 16.78
CA VAL A 32 -3.87 6.18 15.76
C VAL A 32 -4.73 6.13 14.49
N ILE A 33 -6.03 5.94 14.63
CA ILE A 33 -6.97 5.88 13.50
C ILE A 33 -7.12 7.26 12.86
N GLU A 34 -7.23 8.31 13.67
CA GLU A 34 -7.33 9.69 13.21
C GLU A 34 -6.09 10.11 12.41
N ALA A 35 -4.89 9.85 12.93
CA ALA A 35 -3.63 10.15 12.22
C ALA A 35 -3.50 9.37 10.91
N THR A 36 -3.91 8.10 10.91
CA THR A 36 -3.89 7.26 9.70
C THR A 36 -4.82 7.82 8.63
N ALA A 37 -6.06 8.15 9.00
CA ALA A 37 -7.06 8.70 8.10
C ALA A 37 -6.67 10.09 7.59
N GLN A 38 -6.13 10.94 8.46
CA GLN A 38 -5.65 12.26 8.10
C GLN A 38 -4.51 12.19 7.07
N ALA A 39 -3.48 11.37 7.30
CA ALA A 39 -2.39 11.21 6.35
C ALA A 39 -2.85 10.65 4.99
N TYR A 40 -3.85 9.76 4.98
CA TYR A 40 -4.45 9.28 3.74
C TYR A 40 -5.19 10.38 2.95
N ARG A 41 -5.84 11.33 3.66
CA ARG A 41 -6.51 12.49 3.05
C ARG A 41 -5.50 13.52 2.54
N GLU A 42 -4.48 13.83 3.33
CA GLU A 42 -3.45 14.82 2.99
C GLU A 42 -2.56 14.38 1.81
N SER A 43 -2.40 13.08 1.61
CA SER A 43 -1.67 12.52 0.46
C SER A 43 -2.51 12.44 -0.84
N SER A 44 -3.66 13.13 -0.90
CA SER A 44 -4.47 13.18 -2.11
C SER A 44 -3.65 13.63 -3.34
N GLY A 45 -3.91 13.02 -4.48
CA GLY A 45 -3.17 13.24 -5.72
C GLY A 45 -1.92 12.36 -5.90
N GLN A 46 -1.42 11.72 -4.84
CA GLN A 46 -0.33 10.74 -4.94
C GLN A 46 -0.83 9.37 -5.43
N PRO A 47 0.06 8.51 -5.98
CA PRO A 47 -0.25 7.11 -6.24
C PRO A 47 -0.83 6.40 -5.00
N LEU A 48 -1.84 5.54 -5.18
CA LEU A 48 -2.54 4.88 -4.07
C LEU A 48 -1.59 4.16 -3.10
N ALA A 49 -0.55 3.50 -3.62
CA ALA A 49 0.48 2.85 -2.80
C ALA A 49 1.20 3.83 -1.85
N GLU A 50 1.54 5.02 -2.34
CA GLU A 50 2.24 6.05 -1.56
C GLU A 50 1.33 6.63 -0.48
N ARG A 51 0.04 6.83 -0.81
CA ARG A 51 -0.99 7.26 0.16
C ARG A 51 -1.15 6.26 1.31
N LEU A 52 -1.21 4.97 0.99
CA LEU A 52 -1.33 3.90 1.98
C LEU A 52 -0.07 3.78 2.83
N LEU A 53 1.13 3.90 2.24
CA LEU A 53 2.39 3.89 2.98
C LEU A 53 2.51 5.09 3.94
N ALA A 54 2.12 6.29 3.50
CA ALA A 54 2.07 7.48 4.34
C ALA A 54 1.09 7.32 5.51
N ALA A 55 -0.10 6.78 5.24
CA ALA A 55 -1.11 6.50 6.26
C ALA A 55 -0.60 5.50 7.31
N MET A 56 0.02 4.39 6.88
CA MET A 56 0.62 3.41 7.79
C MET A 56 1.72 4.02 8.66
N ALA A 57 2.58 4.85 8.08
CA ALA A 57 3.65 5.54 8.81
C ALA A 57 3.09 6.50 9.88
N ALA A 58 2.07 7.30 9.54
CA ALA A 58 1.41 8.22 10.47
C ALA A 58 0.72 7.49 11.63
N GLY A 59 -0.05 6.44 11.32
CA GLY A 59 -0.67 5.60 12.35
C GLY A 59 0.36 4.98 13.29
N ARG A 60 1.50 4.52 12.76
CA ARG A 60 2.57 3.98 13.60
C ARG A 60 3.19 5.03 14.50
N ALA A 61 3.45 6.23 14.01
CA ALA A 61 3.99 7.33 14.80
C ALA A 61 3.05 7.67 15.97
N ALA A 62 1.75 7.75 15.70
CA ALA A 62 0.72 8.00 16.71
C ALA A 62 0.58 6.87 17.75
N ALA A 63 0.89 5.63 17.39
CA ALA A 63 0.78 4.49 18.30
C ALA A 63 1.87 4.44 19.39
N GLY A 64 2.92 5.26 19.29
CA GLY A 64 3.88 5.48 20.38
C GLY A 64 4.65 4.23 20.85
N GLY A 65 4.77 3.19 20.03
CA GLY A 65 5.59 2.02 20.36
C GLY A 65 4.96 0.94 21.25
N LYS A 66 3.67 1.04 21.61
CA LYS A 66 3.01 0.11 22.58
C LYS A 66 3.03 -1.38 22.19
N ARG A 67 3.28 -1.73 20.93
CA ARG A 67 3.45 -3.11 20.44
C ARG A 67 4.68 -3.20 19.54
N GLY A 68 5.42 -4.31 19.68
CA GLY A 68 6.53 -4.66 18.78
C GLY A 68 6.07 -4.64 17.33
N LYS A 69 6.89 -4.09 16.44
CA LYS A 69 6.65 -4.15 15.00
C LYS A 69 7.24 -5.47 14.52
N GLN A 70 6.46 -6.27 13.79
CA GLN A 70 6.99 -7.49 13.16
C GLN A 70 6.58 -7.57 11.71
N ALA A 71 5.32 -7.25 11.37
CA ALA A 71 4.83 -7.41 10.02
C ALA A 71 4.12 -6.16 9.46
N ALA A 72 4.17 -6.00 8.13
CA ALA A 72 3.38 -5.06 7.36
C ALA A 72 3.14 -5.61 5.95
N ALA A 73 1.99 -5.31 5.35
CA ALA A 73 1.67 -5.73 3.99
C ALA A 73 0.92 -4.62 3.24
N LEU A 74 1.15 -4.55 1.93
CA LEU A 74 0.47 -3.68 1.00
C LEU A 74 -0.06 -4.52 -0.16
N ARG A 75 -1.38 -4.53 -0.35
CA ARG A 75 -2.03 -5.25 -1.43
C ARG A 75 -2.97 -4.33 -2.19
N ILE A 76 -2.77 -4.21 -3.50
CA ILE A 76 -3.53 -3.34 -4.39
C ILE A 76 -4.07 -4.17 -5.54
N HIS A 77 -5.36 -4.04 -5.79
CA HIS A 77 -6.06 -4.64 -6.92
C HIS A 77 -6.42 -3.55 -7.93
N GLY A 78 -6.19 -3.86 -9.20
CA GLY A 78 -6.56 -3.01 -10.33
C GLY A 78 -7.74 -3.60 -11.09
N ASP A 79 -7.63 -3.65 -12.41
CA ASP A 79 -8.62 -4.19 -13.34
C ASP A 79 -8.51 -5.71 -13.56
N GLN A 80 -7.42 -6.34 -13.10
CA GLN A 80 -7.15 -7.77 -13.26
C GLN A 80 -7.71 -8.64 -12.12
N ASP A 81 -7.80 -9.95 -12.35
CA ASP A 81 -8.17 -10.94 -11.31
C ASP A 81 -7.08 -11.14 -10.24
N TYR A 82 -5.85 -10.79 -10.57
CA TYR A 82 -4.68 -10.86 -9.70
C TYR A 82 -4.30 -9.47 -9.16
N PRO A 83 -3.67 -9.39 -7.98
CA PRO A 83 -3.25 -8.10 -7.43
C PRO A 83 -2.25 -7.41 -8.37
N GLN A 84 -2.45 -6.11 -8.59
CA GLN A 84 -1.49 -5.27 -9.30
C GLN A 84 -0.18 -5.13 -8.50
N LEU A 85 -0.29 -5.14 -7.18
CA LEU A 85 0.84 -5.11 -6.26
C LEU A 85 0.50 -5.92 -5.01
N ASP A 86 1.37 -6.84 -4.61
CA ASP A 86 1.28 -7.58 -3.36
C ASP A 86 2.67 -7.63 -2.73
N LEU A 87 2.88 -6.83 -1.68
CA LEU A 87 4.13 -6.73 -0.96
C LEU A 87 3.90 -7.06 0.51
N ARG A 88 4.76 -7.91 1.05
CA ARG A 88 4.67 -8.37 2.44
C ARG A 88 6.04 -8.32 3.09
N VAL A 89 6.07 -7.84 4.31
CA VAL A 89 7.19 -7.96 5.24
C VAL A 89 6.61 -8.71 6.43
N ASP A 90 6.97 -9.99 6.57
CA ASP A 90 6.40 -10.84 7.61
C ASP A 90 7.19 -10.79 8.93
N ASP A 91 8.48 -10.44 8.88
CA ASP A 91 9.32 -10.20 10.07
C ASP A 91 10.42 -9.16 9.79
N HIS A 92 10.33 -8.00 10.44
CA HIS A 92 11.35 -6.94 10.41
C HIS A 92 11.17 -5.97 11.58
N GLU A 93 12.26 -5.41 12.12
CA GLU A 93 12.22 -4.42 13.21
C GLU A 93 11.49 -3.13 12.81
N GLU A 94 11.58 -2.77 11.52
CA GLU A 94 10.93 -1.62 10.91
C GLU A 94 10.14 -2.01 9.66
N PRO A 95 9.00 -2.71 9.79
CA PRO A 95 8.35 -3.37 8.66
C PRO A 95 7.73 -2.38 7.68
N ILE A 96 7.26 -1.20 8.14
CA ILE A 96 6.72 -0.15 7.26
C ILE A 96 7.84 0.51 6.44
N VAL A 97 9.01 0.74 7.04
CA VAL A 97 10.18 1.29 6.34
C VAL A 97 10.65 0.31 5.29
N GLU A 98 10.71 -0.97 5.65
CA GLU A 98 11.09 -2.04 4.73
C GLU A 98 10.06 -2.23 3.61
N LEU A 99 8.77 -2.16 3.92
CA LEU A 99 7.70 -2.21 2.92
C LEU A 99 7.80 -1.03 1.94
N ALA A 100 8.14 0.17 2.40
CA ALA A 100 8.39 1.31 1.53
C ALA A 100 9.64 1.12 0.64
N ARG A 101 10.69 0.46 1.15
CA ARG A 101 11.86 0.05 0.35
C ARG A 101 11.47 -0.95 -0.73
N LEU A 102 10.68 -1.97 -0.39
CA LEU A 102 10.16 -2.96 -1.36
C LEU A 102 9.27 -2.29 -2.41
N TYR A 103 8.43 -1.33 -2.02
CA TYR A 103 7.64 -0.54 -2.96
C TYR A 103 8.55 0.19 -3.96
N ARG A 104 9.57 0.93 -3.49
CA ARG A 104 10.54 1.59 -4.39
C ARG A 104 11.24 0.60 -5.32
N LYS A 105 11.67 -0.55 -4.80
CA LYS A 105 12.30 -1.60 -5.62
C LYS A 105 11.34 -2.16 -6.67
N SER A 106 10.07 -2.31 -6.33
CA SER A 106 9.05 -2.82 -7.26
C SER A 106 8.79 -1.88 -8.43
N LEU A 107 8.99 -0.57 -8.25
CA LEU A 107 8.86 0.43 -9.32
C LEU A 107 9.95 0.32 -10.38
N GLU A 108 11.11 -0.28 -10.07
CA GLU A 108 12.24 -0.34 -11.01
C GLU A 108 11.97 -1.26 -12.19
N ARG A 109 11.34 -2.41 -11.97
CA ARG A 109 11.09 -3.37 -13.05
C ARG A 109 9.84 -4.21 -12.84
N TYR A 110 9.55 -4.59 -11.61
CA TYR A 110 8.43 -5.47 -11.31
C TYR A 110 7.09 -4.91 -11.79
N GLN A 111 6.71 -3.71 -11.34
CA GLN A 111 5.43 -3.10 -11.72
C GLN A 111 5.28 -2.85 -13.23
N PRO A 112 6.24 -2.22 -13.93
CA PRO A 112 6.10 -2.02 -15.37
C PRO A 112 6.13 -3.32 -16.16
N PHE A 113 6.88 -4.33 -15.71
CA PHE A 113 6.87 -5.66 -16.33
C PHE A 113 5.55 -6.40 -16.12
N MET A 114 4.97 -6.35 -14.92
CA MET A 114 3.66 -6.94 -14.63
C MET A 114 2.56 -6.36 -15.54
N ALA A 115 2.67 -5.09 -15.92
CA ALA A 115 1.76 -4.44 -16.86
C ALA A 115 1.90 -4.92 -18.31
N CYS A 116 2.95 -5.67 -18.64
CA CYS A 116 3.16 -6.30 -19.95
C CYS A 116 2.60 -7.73 -20.01
N LEU A 117 2.20 -8.31 -18.89
CA LEU A 117 1.72 -9.68 -18.85
C LEU A 117 0.29 -9.80 -19.43
N PRO A 118 -0.10 -11.01 -19.86
CA PRO A 118 -1.48 -11.31 -20.22
C PRO A 118 -2.47 -10.88 -19.14
N GLY A 119 -3.56 -10.24 -19.56
CA GLY A 119 -4.63 -9.78 -18.69
C GLY A 119 -5.98 -9.79 -19.39
N ARG A 120 -7.02 -9.29 -18.71
CA ARG A 120 -8.40 -9.25 -19.21
C ARG A 120 -8.56 -8.57 -20.57
N HIS A 121 -7.73 -7.57 -20.83
CA HIS A 121 -7.85 -6.71 -22.01
C HIS A 121 -6.82 -7.06 -23.10
N ASP A 122 -5.88 -7.96 -22.80
CA ASP A 122 -4.86 -8.45 -23.73
C ASP A 122 -4.48 -9.87 -23.29
N ALA A 123 -5.08 -10.86 -23.92
CA ALA A 123 -4.92 -12.26 -23.55
C ALA A 123 -3.52 -12.81 -23.85
N THR A 124 -2.75 -12.13 -24.70
CA THR A 124 -1.40 -12.54 -25.09
C THR A 124 -0.32 -11.80 -24.30
N GLY A 125 -0.61 -10.57 -23.86
CA GLY A 125 0.40 -9.66 -23.34
C GLY A 125 1.48 -9.36 -24.38
N LEU A 126 2.59 -8.80 -23.91
CA LEU A 126 3.77 -8.56 -24.74
C LEU A 126 4.77 -9.70 -24.58
N THR A 127 5.17 -10.29 -25.71
CA THR A 127 6.22 -11.33 -25.75
C THR A 127 7.53 -10.82 -26.34
N ASP A 128 7.49 -9.74 -27.14
CA ASP A 128 8.69 -9.15 -27.72
C ASP A 128 9.48 -8.37 -26.66
N ARG A 129 10.76 -8.72 -26.50
CA ARG A 129 11.63 -8.11 -25.49
C ARG A 129 11.84 -6.61 -25.73
N THR A 130 11.97 -6.18 -26.97
CA THR A 130 12.22 -4.77 -27.31
C THR A 130 11.01 -3.92 -26.92
N GLU A 131 9.81 -4.42 -27.17
CA GLU A 131 8.57 -3.73 -26.77
C GLU A 131 8.40 -3.67 -25.25
N ILE A 132 8.74 -4.75 -24.53
CA ILE A 132 8.73 -4.78 -23.06
C ILE A 132 9.69 -3.73 -22.48
N GLU A 133 10.93 -3.66 -22.96
CA GLU A 133 11.90 -2.67 -22.47
C GLU A 133 11.43 -1.23 -22.79
N ALA A 134 10.86 -0.99 -23.97
CA ALA A 134 10.28 0.31 -24.31
C ALA A 134 9.10 0.68 -23.38
N ARG A 135 8.26 -0.28 -22.99
CA ARG A 135 7.17 -0.05 -22.02
C ARG A 135 7.71 0.30 -20.63
N ILE A 136 8.77 -0.37 -20.19
CA ILE A 136 9.44 -0.09 -18.92
C ILE A 136 10.03 1.32 -18.92
N GLU A 137 10.71 1.72 -20.00
CA GLU A 137 11.26 3.06 -20.14
C GLU A 137 10.17 4.15 -20.10
N GLN A 138 9.06 3.93 -20.81
CA GLN A 138 7.91 4.83 -20.78
C GLN A 138 7.32 4.97 -19.37
N PHE A 139 7.25 3.89 -18.60
CA PHE A 139 6.79 3.93 -17.22
C PHE A 139 7.69 4.83 -16.35
N HIS A 140 9.01 4.67 -16.46
CA HIS A 140 9.96 5.53 -15.73
C HIS A 140 9.85 7.00 -16.15
N ALA A 141 9.73 7.27 -17.45
CA ALA A 141 9.58 8.63 -17.96
C ALA A 141 8.30 9.31 -17.46
N ARG A 142 7.18 8.58 -17.33
CA ARG A 142 5.94 9.12 -16.75
C ARG A 142 6.10 9.43 -15.27
N ARG A 143 6.75 8.54 -14.51
CA ARG A 143 7.01 8.74 -13.07
C ARG A 143 7.94 9.92 -12.81
N ALA A 144 8.96 10.11 -13.63
CA ALA A 144 9.88 11.23 -13.50
C ALA A 144 9.20 12.59 -13.72
N LYS A 145 8.12 12.64 -14.53
CA LYS A 145 7.33 13.87 -14.75
C LYS A 145 6.29 14.14 -13.66
N ALA A 146 5.94 13.13 -12.88
CA ALA A 146 4.94 13.22 -11.80
C ALA A 146 5.55 13.48 -10.42
N SER A 147 6.89 13.41 -10.32
CA SER A 147 7.67 13.76 -9.12
C SER A 147 8.16 15.20 -9.18
#